data_AF-A0A6P0TKI4-F1
#
_entry.id   AF-A0A6P0TKI4-F1
#
_cell.length_a   1.000
_cell.length_b   1.000
_cell.length_c   1.000
_cell.angle_alpha   90.00
_cell.angle_beta   90.00
_cell.angle_gamma   90.00
#
_symmetry.space_group_name_H-M   'P 1'
#
loop_
_entity.id
_entity.type
_entity.pdbx_description
1 polymer ?
#
loop_
_entity_poly.entity_id
_entity_poly.type
_entity_poly.pdbx_seq_one_letter_code
_entity_poly.pdbx_strand_id
1 'polypeptide(L)'
;MLEGPSLQVLKVDYHTYIQSPQWKAKGKIFKNKVGDRCQVFPWIKLTTYAIHHCTYKNLGDEKWNIDCIVLSKTAHAIVHSWLAGSIYPIGVSEQEKKGSKYPNVFQIVFHLYARFIGLLLYLLR
;
A
#
# COMPACT_ATOMS: atom_id res chain seq x y z
N MET A 1 30.29 5.10 31.95
CA MET A 1 29.94 5.16 30.52
C MET A 1 28.89 4.09 30.30
N LEU A 2 27.63 4.47 30.14
CA LEU A 2 26.56 3.52 29.83
C LEU A 2 26.53 3.38 28.32
N GLU A 3 26.95 2.22 27.81
CA GLU A 3 26.78 1.87 26.41
C GLU A 3 25.29 1.74 26.13
N GLY A 4 24.73 2.69 25.38
CA GLY A 4 23.37 2.62 24.90
C GLY A 4 23.20 1.42 23.97
N PRO A 5 22.03 0.76 23.97
CA PRO A 5 21.82 -0.42 23.13
C PRO A 5 22.04 -0.06 21.66
N SER A 6 22.90 -0.86 21.02
CA SER A 6 23.21 -0.77 19.60
C SER A 6 21.93 -0.85 18.77
N LEU A 7 21.87 -0.02 17.72
CA LEU A 7 20.80 0.11 16.72
C LEU A 7 20.61 -1.19 15.91
N GLN A 8 20.20 -2.28 16.56
CA GLN A 8 19.52 -3.37 15.88
C GLN A 8 18.10 -2.90 15.63
N VAL A 9 17.92 -2.31 14.45
CA VAL A 9 16.66 -1.94 13.81
C VAL A 9 15.56 -2.91 14.22
N LEU A 10 14.65 -2.46 15.09
CA LEU A 10 13.42 -3.16 15.41
C LEU A 10 12.69 -3.40 14.09
N LYS A 11 12.79 -4.63 13.59
CA LYS A 11 12.06 -5.08 12.41
C LYS A 11 10.60 -5.10 12.83
N VAL A 12 9.92 -3.96 12.64
CA VAL A 12 8.52 -3.76 12.99
C VAL A 12 7.74 -4.95 12.45
N ASP A 13 7.08 -5.70 13.35
CA ASP A 13 6.21 -6.79 12.92
C ASP A 13 5.09 -6.19 12.06
N TYR A 14 5.07 -6.59 10.79
CA TYR A 14 4.19 -6.00 9.78
C TYR A 14 2.73 -6.12 10.19
N HIS A 15 2.33 -7.29 10.69
CA HIS A 15 0.94 -7.56 11.06
C HIS A 15 0.50 -6.69 12.25
N THR A 16 1.35 -6.57 13.26
CA THR A 16 1.11 -5.66 14.39
C THR A 16 1.05 -4.21 13.92
N TYR A 17 1.96 -3.80 13.03
CA TYR A 17 2.03 -2.43 12.55
C TYR A 17 0.80 -1.99 11.75
N ILE A 18 0.32 -2.80 10.81
CA ILE A 18 -0.88 -2.44 10.03
C ILE A 18 -2.17 -2.42 10.86
N GLN A 19 -2.14 -3.00 12.06
CA GLN A 19 -3.26 -2.93 13.01
C GLN A 19 -3.16 -1.73 13.97
N SER A 20 -1.99 -1.07 14.01
CA SER A 20 -1.68 0.01 14.95
C SER A 20 -2.49 1.30 14.70
N PRO A 21 -2.70 2.13 15.74
CA PRO A 21 -3.28 3.47 15.59
C PRO A 21 -2.50 4.36 14.62
N GLN A 22 -1.17 4.25 14.60
CA GLN A 22 -0.27 5.01 13.75
C GLN A 22 -0.57 4.71 12.27
N TRP A 23 -0.70 3.43 11.91
CA TRP A 23 -1.07 3.04 10.55
C TRP A 23 -2.46 3.52 10.16
N LYS A 24 -3.44 3.42 11.07
CA LYS A 24 -4.81 3.93 10.82
C LYS A 24 -4.82 5.44 10.56
N ALA A 25 -4.02 6.21 11.31
CA ALA A 25 -3.87 7.65 11.09
C ALA A 25 -3.21 7.96 9.73
N LYS A 26 -2.14 7.25 9.37
CA LYS A 26 -1.49 7.35 8.05
C LYS A 26 -2.47 7.01 6.92
N GLY A 27 -3.25 5.93 7.11
CA GLY A 27 -4.46 5.55 6.38
C GLY A 27 -5.36 6.72 6.02
N LYS A 28 -5.82 7.42 7.06
CA LYS A 28 -6.72 8.56 6.93
C LYS A 28 -6.08 9.71 6.16
N ILE A 29 -4.80 10.01 6.41
CA ILE A 29 -4.07 11.08 5.72
C ILE A 29 -3.96 10.78 4.23
N PHE A 30 -3.55 9.56 3.84
CA PHE A 30 -3.39 9.20 2.43
C PHE A 30 -4.73 9.19 1.70
N LYS A 31 -5.78 8.65 2.33
CA LYS A 31 -7.13 8.68 1.80
C LYS A 31 -7.62 10.11 1.57
N ASN A 32 -7.36 11.00 2.52
CA ASN A 32 -7.72 12.41 2.39
C ASN A 32 -6.99 13.06 1.22
N LYS A 33 -5.69 12.80 1.00
CA LYS A 33 -4.93 13.36 -0.14
C LYS A 33 -5.60 13.15 -1.50
N VAL A 34 -6.33 12.05 -1.68
CA VAL A 34 -7.04 11.73 -2.94
C VAL A 34 -8.54 12.04 -2.89
N GLY A 35 -8.99 12.89 -1.94
CA GLY A 35 -10.39 13.30 -1.81
C GLY A 35 -11.33 12.13 -1.45
N ASP A 36 -10.82 11.16 -0.70
CA ASP A 36 -11.53 9.91 -0.38
C ASP A 36 -11.98 9.10 -1.60
N ARG A 37 -11.23 9.16 -2.71
CA ARG A 37 -11.53 8.42 -3.95
C ARG A 37 -10.50 7.33 -4.24
N CYS A 38 -10.92 6.29 -4.94
CA CYS A 38 -10.03 5.23 -5.39
C CYS A 38 -9.09 5.73 -6.50
N GLN A 39 -7.79 5.44 -6.38
CA GLN A 39 -6.79 5.80 -7.38
C GLN A 39 -6.86 4.98 -8.68
N VAL A 40 -7.72 3.96 -8.76
CA VAL A 40 -7.92 3.17 -9.99
C VAL A 40 -9.31 3.41 -10.58
N PHE A 41 -10.29 3.66 -9.72
CA PHE A 41 -11.67 3.94 -10.11
C PHE A 41 -12.09 5.27 -9.46
N PRO A 42 -11.67 6.43 -10.00
CA PRO A 42 -11.81 7.73 -9.33
C PRO A 42 -13.26 8.14 -9.04
N TRP A 43 -14.24 7.53 -9.71
CA TRP A 43 -15.67 7.71 -9.42
C TRP A 43 -16.15 6.97 -8.15
N ILE A 44 -15.35 6.06 -7.58
CA ILE A 44 -15.69 5.33 -6.35
C ILE A 44 -15.18 6.09 -5.13
N LYS A 45 -16.10 6.48 -4.25
CA LYS A 45 -15.79 7.04 -2.93
C LYS A 45 -15.50 5.94 -1.91
N LEU A 46 -14.47 6.14 -1.10
CA LEU A 46 -13.94 5.15 -0.17
C LEU A 46 -14.49 5.34 1.24
N THR A 47 -15.37 4.43 1.63
CA THR A 47 -15.92 4.33 2.99
C THR A 47 -14.99 3.53 3.91
N THR A 48 -14.46 2.41 3.43
CA THR A 48 -13.56 1.50 4.18
C THR A 48 -12.51 0.87 3.24
N TYR A 49 -11.33 0.54 3.79
CA TYR A 49 -10.09 0.12 3.08
C TYR A 49 -9.55 1.13 2.06
N ALA A 50 -8.31 1.57 2.26
CA ALA A 50 -7.79 2.70 1.50
C ALA A 50 -6.26 2.72 1.35
N ILE A 51 -5.52 1.67 1.70
CA ILE A 51 -4.08 1.62 1.41
C ILE A 51 -3.67 0.26 0.86
N HIS A 52 -3.05 0.29 -0.31
CA HIS A 52 -2.26 -0.77 -0.95
C HIS A 52 -0.79 -0.43 -0.80
N HIS A 53 0.05 -1.37 -0.37
CA HIS A 53 1.49 -1.21 -0.44
C HIS A 53 1.98 -1.56 -1.85
N CYS A 54 2.63 -0.64 -2.55
CA CYS A 54 3.36 -0.94 -3.78
C CYS A 54 4.73 -1.55 -3.47
N THR A 55 5.30 -1.23 -2.32
CA THR A 55 6.56 -1.78 -1.81
C THR A 55 6.62 -1.68 -0.29
N TYR A 56 7.51 -2.44 0.33
CA TYR A 56 7.73 -2.49 1.78
C TYR A 56 9.12 -1.96 2.19
N LYS A 57 9.82 -1.27 1.29
CA LYS A 57 11.19 -0.78 1.53
C LYS A 57 11.27 0.19 2.71
N ASN A 58 10.24 1.01 2.91
CA ASN A 58 10.18 2.05 3.94
C ASN A 58 9.12 1.73 5.00
N LEU A 59 9.02 0.46 5.45
CA LEU A 59 8.01 0.06 6.43
C LEU A 59 8.13 0.91 7.71
N GLY A 60 7.02 1.52 8.14
CA GLY A 60 6.99 2.50 9.24
C GLY A 60 7.07 3.97 8.78
N ASP A 61 7.75 4.23 7.66
CA ASP A 61 7.95 5.57 7.07
C ASP A 61 7.48 5.64 5.61
N GLU A 62 6.37 4.96 5.30
CA GLU A 62 5.86 4.87 3.94
C GLU A 62 5.44 6.23 3.41
N LYS A 63 5.75 6.49 2.13
CA LYS A 63 5.36 7.71 1.42
C LYS A 63 4.13 7.48 0.54
N TRP A 64 3.17 8.40 0.65
CA TRP A 64 2.00 8.42 -0.23
C TRP A 64 2.42 8.56 -1.69
N ASN A 65 1.73 7.83 -2.57
CA ASN A 65 1.91 7.78 -4.02
C ASN A 65 3.28 7.23 -4.49
N ILE A 66 4.10 6.70 -3.58
CA ILE A 66 5.38 6.05 -3.88
C ILE A 66 5.32 4.63 -3.30
N ASP A 67 5.30 4.53 -1.98
CA ASP A 67 5.26 3.24 -1.27
C ASP A 67 3.83 2.71 -1.14
N CYS A 68 2.86 3.63 -1.10
CA CYS A 68 1.46 3.31 -0.90
C CYS A 68 0.54 4.05 -1.88
N ILE A 69 -0.50 3.37 -2.35
CA ILE A 69 -1.61 3.94 -3.13
C ILE A 69 -2.94 3.62 -2.46
N VAL A 70 -3.97 4.40 -2.77
CA VAL A 70 -5.29 4.34 -2.15
C VAL A 70 -6.29 3.65 -3.07
N LEU A 71 -6.75 2.46 -2.69
CA LEU A 71 -7.60 1.61 -3.53
C LEU A 71 -8.92 1.27 -2.84
N SER A 72 -9.96 1.05 -3.66
CA SER A 72 -11.19 0.40 -3.22
C SER A 72 -10.96 -1.10 -3.01
N LYS A 73 -11.85 -1.75 -2.25
CA LYS A 73 -11.82 -3.22 -2.07
C LYS A 73 -11.74 -3.97 -3.40
N THR A 74 -12.47 -3.53 -4.42
CA THR A 74 -12.44 -4.14 -5.76
C THR A 74 -11.08 -3.99 -6.43
N ALA A 75 -10.50 -2.78 -6.39
CA ALA A 75 -9.17 -2.55 -6.97
C ALA A 75 -8.06 -3.32 -6.23
N HIS A 76 -8.16 -3.42 -4.90
CA HIS A 76 -7.30 -4.28 -4.08
C HIS A 76 -7.40 -5.75 -4.47
N ALA A 77 -8.62 -6.26 -4.66
CA ALA A 77 -8.82 -7.64 -5.09
C ALA A 77 -8.24 -7.89 -6.48
N ILE A 78 -8.39 -6.94 -7.42
CA ILE A 78 -7.82 -7.06 -8.77
C ILE A 78 -6.29 -7.19 -8.73
N VAL A 79 -5.62 -6.31 -7.98
CA VAL A 79 -4.14 -6.33 -7.94
C VAL A 79 -3.59 -7.55 -7.23
N HIS A 80 -4.27 -8.06 -6.19
CA HIS A 80 -3.82 -9.24 -5.44
C HIS A 80 -4.24 -10.57 -6.07
N SER A 81 -5.40 -10.66 -6.72
CA SER A 81 -5.92 -11.92 -7.27
C SER A 81 -5.64 -12.06 -8.75
N TRP A 82 -6.05 -11.08 -9.56
CA TRP A 82 -5.99 -11.20 -11.01
C TRP A 82 -4.60 -10.88 -11.55
N LEU A 83 -3.98 -9.82 -11.04
CA LEU A 83 -2.68 -9.39 -11.53
C LEU A 83 -1.52 -10.11 -10.88
N ALA A 84 -1.66 -10.68 -9.69
CA ALA A 84 -0.58 -11.46 -9.05
C ALA A 84 -0.40 -12.86 -9.64
N GLY A 85 -1.30 -13.28 -10.57
CA GLY A 85 -1.43 -14.65 -11.04
C GLY A 85 -2.07 -15.52 -9.97
N SER A 86 -3.01 -16.37 -10.38
CA SER A 86 -3.79 -17.30 -9.53
C SER A 86 -2.95 -18.39 -8.81
N ILE A 87 -1.65 -18.20 -8.67
CA ILE A 87 -0.68 -19.19 -8.18
C ILE A 87 -0.49 -19.08 -6.65
N TYR A 88 -0.92 -17.96 -6.04
CA TYR A 88 -0.81 -17.77 -4.59
C TYR A 88 -2.17 -17.93 -3.90
N PRO A 89 -2.27 -18.76 -2.84
CA PRO A 89 -3.51 -18.90 -2.11
C PRO A 89 -3.97 -17.54 -1.54
N ILE A 90 -5.29 -17.35 -1.51
CA ILE A 90 -5.93 -16.18 -0.91
C ILE A 90 -5.44 -16.08 0.54
N GLY A 91 -4.70 -15.02 0.87
CA GLY A 91 -4.17 -14.80 2.22
C GLY A 91 -2.64 -14.66 2.32
N VAL A 92 -1.87 -15.00 1.28
CA VAL A 92 -0.41 -14.78 1.28
C VAL A 92 -0.11 -13.30 1.09
N SER A 93 0.55 -12.69 2.07
CA SER A 93 0.99 -11.30 2.02
C SER A 93 2.06 -11.11 0.95
N GLU A 94 2.14 -9.91 0.38
CA GLU A 94 3.18 -9.60 -0.61
C GLU A 94 4.60 -9.70 -0.03
N GLN A 95 4.76 -9.50 1.28
CA GLN A 95 6.04 -9.71 1.97
C GLN A 95 6.48 -11.19 1.95
N GLU A 96 5.53 -12.12 2.04
CA GLU A 96 5.78 -13.57 1.97
C GLU A 96 6.11 -14.04 0.55
N LYS A 97 5.81 -13.23 -0.48
CA LYS A 97 6.23 -13.47 -1.86
C LYS A 97 7.69 -13.09 -2.14
N LYS A 98 8.47 -12.68 -1.10
CA LYS A 98 9.91 -12.41 -1.20
C LYS A 98 10.64 -13.63 -1.79
N GLY A 99 11.04 -13.51 -3.05
CA GLY A 99 11.70 -14.58 -3.81
C GLY A 99 11.06 -14.87 -5.17
N SER A 100 9.82 -14.42 -5.40
CA SER A 100 9.20 -14.43 -6.73
C SER A 100 9.40 -13.09 -7.45
N LYS A 101 9.19 -13.06 -8.78
CA LYS A 101 9.25 -11.84 -9.62
C LYS A 101 8.06 -10.90 -9.33
N TYR A 102 7.96 -10.45 -8.08
CA TYR A 102 6.90 -9.60 -7.56
C TYR A 102 7.44 -8.19 -7.22
N PRO A 103 6.77 -7.10 -7.62
CA PRO A 103 5.59 -7.07 -8.49
C PRO A 103 5.93 -7.48 -9.93
N ASN A 104 4.99 -8.10 -10.64
CA ASN A 104 5.16 -8.39 -12.06
C ASN A 104 4.82 -7.17 -12.94
N VAL A 105 5.06 -7.28 -14.24
CA VAL A 105 4.86 -6.16 -15.19
C VAL A 105 3.44 -5.59 -15.15
N PHE A 106 2.41 -6.43 -15.00
CA PHE A 106 1.03 -5.96 -14.96
C PHE A 106 0.73 -5.19 -13.67
N GLN A 107 1.28 -5.64 -12.54
CA GLN A 107 1.17 -4.91 -11.28
C GLN A 107 1.95 -3.60 -11.31
N ILE A 108 3.12 -3.56 -11.95
CA ILE A 108 3.88 -2.31 -12.15
C ILE A 108 3.04 -1.31 -12.96
N VAL A 109 2.48 -1.73 -14.08
CA VAL A 109 1.61 -0.89 -14.92
C VAL A 109 0.40 -0.40 -14.12
N PHE A 110 -0.23 -1.29 -13.35
CA PHE A 110 -1.35 -0.95 -12.48
C PHE A 110 -0.96 0.07 -11.40
N HIS A 111 0.20 -0.09 -10.75
CA HIS A 111 0.70 0.86 -9.77
C HIS A 111 1.01 2.22 -10.41
N LEU A 112 1.62 2.25 -11.60
CA LEU A 112 1.91 3.49 -12.32
C LEU A 112 0.61 4.23 -12.70
N TYR A 113 -0.38 3.52 -13.22
CA TYR A 113 -1.70 4.09 -13.51
C TYR A 113 -2.34 4.67 -12.23
N ALA A 114 -2.35 3.91 -11.14
CA ALA A 114 -2.92 4.38 -9.88
C ALA A 114 -2.18 5.62 -9.35
N ARG A 115 -0.85 5.67 -9.49
CA ARG A 115 -0.06 6.83 -9.08
C ARG A 115 -0.39 8.08 -9.89
N PHE A 116 -0.54 7.91 -11.21
CA PHE A 116 -0.94 9.00 -12.11
C PHE A 116 -2.31 9.57 -11.73
N ILE A 117 -3.33 8.72 -11.56
CA ILE A 117 -4.66 9.16 -11.14
C ILE A 117 -4.62 9.78 -9.74
N GLY A 118 -3.82 9.25 -8.81
CA GLY A 118 -3.65 9.82 -7.47
C GLY A 118 -3.09 11.23 -7.49
N LEU A 119 -2.10 11.49 -8.36
CA LEU A 119 -1.56 12.82 -8.56
C LEU A 119 -2.63 13.76 -9.15
N LEU A 120 -3.37 13.29 -10.16
CA LEU A 120 -4.47 14.06 -10.75
C LEU A 120 -5.54 14.43 -9.72
N LEU A 121 -5.99 13.46 -8.91
CA LEU A 121 -6.96 13.69 -7.84
C LEU A 121 -6.46 14.67 -6.77
N TYR A 122 -5.16 14.63 -6.45
CA TYR A 122 -4.55 15.55 -5.49
C TYR A 122 -4.46 16.98 -6.02
N LEU A 123 -4.16 17.15 -7.32
CA LEU A 123 -4.03 18.46 -7.95
C LEU A 123 -5.36 19.13 -8.29
N LEU A 124 -6.42 18.34 -8.52
CA LEU A 124 -7.77 18.84 -8.87
C LEU A 124 -8.68 19.06 -7.66
N ARG A 125 -8.14 18.97 -6.44
CA ARG A 125 -8.87 19.14 -5.19
C ARG A 125 -8.69 20.55 -4.64
#